data_AF-A0A101I1P1-F1
#
_entry.id   AF-A0A101I1P1-F1
#
_cell.length_a   1.000
_cell.length_b   1.000
_cell.length_c   1.000
_cell.angle_alpha   90.00
_cell.angle_beta   90.00
_cell.angle_gamma   90.00
#
_symmetry.space_group_name_H-M   'P 1'
#
loop_
_entity.id
_entity.type
_entity.pdbx_description
1 polymer ?
#
loop_
_entity_poly.entity_id
_entity_poly.type
_entity_poly.pdbx_seq_one_letter_code
_entity_poly.pdbx_strand_id
1 'polypeptide(L)'
;MERKEEYKKFEELLERYLSSNKDKNVSKKLRLKILDLHGYKKDEALEKVLIILRSAKKESLEKLEIICGKGKHSENGPVLFESVKNFLKENKNYFKTFTFDKNNNIFVYF
;
A
#
# COMPACT_ATOMS: atom_id res chain seq x y z
N MET A 1 -12.34 -8.24 17.87
CA MET A 1 -13.31 -7.15 17.61
C MET A 1 -12.64 -6.00 16.83
N GLU A 2 -11.32 -5.79 16.98
CA GLU A 2 -10.53 -4.72 16.32
C GLU A 2 -10.48 -4.74 14.78
N ARG A 3 -10.34 -5.90 14.13
CA ARG A 3 -10.20 -5.95 12.65
C ARG A 3 -11.39 -5.35 11.89
N LYS A 4 -12.62 -5.50 12.40
CA LYS A 4 -13.82 -4.95 11.74
C LYS A 4 -13.84 -3.42 11.77
N GLU A 5 -13.30 -2.84 12.83
CA GLU A 5 -13.24 -1.39 13.00
C GLU A 5 -12.14 -0.78 12.13
N GLU A 6 -11.01 -1.47 11.98
CA GLU A 6 -9.98 -1.11 11.00
C GLU A 6 -10.51 -1.13 9.56
N TYR A 7 -11.33 -2.13 9.17
CA TYR A 7 -11.97 -2.16 7.84
C TYR A 7 -12.97 -1.01 7.65
N LYS A 8 -13.76 -0.69 8.67
CA LYS A 8 -14.73 0.41 8.58
C LYS A 8 -14.01 1.75 8.40
N LYS A 9 -12.95 1.97 9.17
CA LYS A 9 -12.09 3.16 9.05
C LYS A 9 -11.38 3.24 7.69
N PHE A 10 -11.08 2.09 7.09
CA PHE A 10 -10.54 2.00 5.74
C PHE A 10 -11.55 2.47 4.68
N GLU A 11 -12.78 1.97 4.70
CA GLU A 11 -13.83 2.39 3.76
C GLU A 11 -14.09 3.91 3.86
N GLU A 12 -14.17 4.45 5.08
CA GLU A 12 -14.34 5.90 5.29
C GLU A 12 -13.18 6.74 4.73
N LEU A 13 -11.94 6.27 4.87
CA LEU A 13 -10.76 6.93 4.29
C LEU A 13 -10.78 6.89 2.76
N LEU A 14 -11.18 5.77 2.18
CA LEU A 14 -11.25 5.56 0.74
C LEU A 14 -12.31 6.48 0.10
N GLU A 15 -13.52 6.53 0.69
CA GLU A 15 -14.60 7.41 0.22
C GLU A 15 -14.19 8.89 0.25
N ARG A 16 -13.48 9.30 1.30
CA ARG A 16 -12.98 10.68 1.43
C ARG A 16 -11.95 11.01 0.36
N TYR A 17 -11.01 10.09 0.08
CA TYR A 17 -10.01 10.27 -0.96
C TYR A 17 -10.63 10.38 -2.36
N LEU A 18 -11.60 9.52 -2.67
CA LEU A 18 -12.31 9.53 -3.95
C LEU A 18 -13.17 10.79 -4.12
N SER A 19 -13.86 11.22 -3.06
CA SER A 19 -14.69 12.43 -3.08
C SER A 19 -13.87 13.71 -3.26
N SER A 20 -12.65 13.76 -2.72
CA SER A 20 -11.77 14.93 -2.84
C SER A 20 -11.12 15.07 -4.23
N ASN A 21 -11.23 14.06 -5.11
CA ASN A 21 -10.64 14.04 -6.46
C ASN A 21 -11.70 14.06 -7.59
N LYS A 22 -12.97 14.38 -7.27
CA LYS A 22 -14.09 14.31 -8.21
C LYS A 22 -14.07 15.37 -9.32
N ASP A 23 -13.31 16.45 -9.13
CA ASP A 23 -13.12 17.52 -10.12
C ASP A 23 -11.86 17.29 -10.96
N LYS A 24 -11.98 16.49 -12.03
CA LYS A 24 -11.20 16.63 -13.28
C LYS A 24 -11.71 15.64 -14.34
N ASN A 25 -12.58 16.14 -15.22
CA ASN A 25 -12.84 15.56 -16.53
C ASN A 25 -11.55 15.57 -17.36
N VAL A 26 -10.69 14.55 -17.19
CA VAL A 26 -9.64 14.18 -18.15
C VAL A 26 -9.42 12.69 -17.98
N SER A 27 -9.25 11.97 -19.09
CA SER A 27 -8.72 10.61 -19.22
C SER A 27 -7.31 10.43 -18.62
N LYS A 28 -7.11 10.81 -17.36
CA LYS A 28 -5.91 10.56 -16.58
C LYS A 28 -6.10 9.22 -15.92
N LYS A 29 -5.49 8.19 -16.50
CA LYS A 29 -5.13 6.96 -15.79
C LYS A 29 -4.53 7.42 -14.45
N LEU A 30 -5.26 7.22 -13.33
CA LEU A 30 -4.71 7.39 -11.98
C LEU A 30 -3.29 6.84 -12.04
N ARG A 31 -2.28 7.61 -11.60
CA ARG A 31 -0.88 7.14 -11.64
C ARG A 31 -0.69 6.10 -10.55
N LEU A 32 -1.26 4.93 -10.83
CA LEU A 32 -1.36 3.76 -9.97
C LEU A 32 -0.25 2.82 -10.41
N LYS A 33 0.62 2.49 -9.46
CA LYS A 33 1.69 1.50 -9.66
C LYS A 33 1.35 0.28 -8.82
N ILE A 34 1.53 -0.91 -9.40
CA ILE A 34 1.40 -2.17 -8.70
C ILE A 34 2.81 -2.72 -8.51
N LEU A 35 3.17 -2.99 -7.27
CA LEU A 35 4.41 -3.63 -6.86
C LEU A 35 4.07 -5.03 -6.36
N ASP A 36 4.37 -6.03 -7.17
CA ASP A 36 4.21 -7.41 -6.78
C ASP A 36 5.46 -7.90 -6.03
N LEU A 37 5.27 -8.26 -4.77
CA LEU A 37 6.30 -8.76 -3.86
C LEU A 37 6.11 -10.26 -3.56
N HIS A 38 5.23 -10.97 -4.27
CA HIS A 38 5.11 -12.40 -4.08
C HIS A 38 6.46 -13.10 -4.33
N GLY A 39 6.84 -14.00 -3.44
CA GLY A 39 8.06 -14.81 -3.59
C GLY A 39 9.38 -14.07 -3.32
N TYR A 40 9.37 -12.77 -3.03
CA TYR A 40 10.58 -12.05 -2.64
C TYR A 40 11.03 -12.40 -1.23
N LYS A 41 12.34 -12.31 -0.98
CA LYS A 41 12.84 -12.29 0.40
C LYS A 41 12.48 -10.96 1.06
N LYS A 42 12.41 -10.97 2.39
CA LYS A 42 12.04 -9.80 3.20
C LYS A 42 12.87 -8.56 2.82
N ASP A 43 14.19 -8.67 2.82
CA ASP A 43 15.05 -7.50 2.61
C ASP A 43 14.94 -6.94 1.18
N GLU A 44 14.86 -7.82 0.18
CA GLU A 44 14.66 -7.44 -1.23
C GLU A 44 13.30 -6.74 -1.44
N ALA A 45 12.26 -7.24 -0.77
CA ALA A 45 10.94 -6.64 -0.79
C ALA A 45 10.96 -5.22 -0.21
N LEU A 46 11.59 -5.01 0.95
CA LEU A 46 11.70 -3.70 1.59
C LEU A 46 12.50 -2.71 0.75
N GLU A 47 13.60 -3.15 0.13
CA GLU A 47 14.40 -2.32 -0.76
C GLU A 47 13.58 -1.80 -1.95
N LYS A 48 12.82 -2.69 -2.60
CA LYS A 48 11.92 -2.31 -3.72
C LYS A 48 10.85 -1.31 -3.28
N VAL A 49 10.25 -1.51 -2.10
CA VAL A 49 9.27 -0.57 -1.54
C VAL A 49 9.92 0.81 -1.37
N LEU A 50 11.11 0.88 -0.76
CA LEU A 50 11.82 2.14 -0.54
C LEU A 50 12.15 2.87 -1.83
N ILE A 51 12.59 2.16 -2.86
CA ILE A 51 12.90 2.73 -4.18
C ILE A 51 11.66 3.44 -4.75
N ILE A 52 10.49 2.79 -4.70
CA ILE A 52 9.25 3.39 -5.20
C ILE A 52 8.81 4.57 -4.32
N LEU A 53 8.88 4.45 -2.99
CA LEU A 53 8.52 5.56 -2.09
C LEU A 53 9.35 6.82 -2.39
N ARG A 54 10.64 6.66 -2.67
CA ARG A 54 11.54 7.76 -3.06
C ARG A 54 11.22 8.31 -4.44
N SER A 55 10.86 7.46 -5.40
CA SER A 55 10.57 7.90 -6.77
C SER A 55 9.16 8.46 -6.93
N ALA A 56 8.24 8.17 -6.00
CA ALA A 56 6.83 8.54 -6.09
C ALA A 56 6.60 10.04 -6.27
N LYS A 57 7.33 10.90 -5.53
CA LYS A 57 7.23 12.36 -5.67
C LYS A 57 7.65 12.82 -7.08
N LYS A 58 8.72 12.24 -7.62
CA LYS A 58 9.24 12.55 -8.97
C LYS A 58 8.31 12.03 -10.06
N GLU A 59 7.74 10.84 -9.88
CA GLU A 59 6.78 10.21 -10.80
C GLU A 59 5.36 10.80 -10.68
N SER A 60 5.14 11.72 -9.72
CA SER A 60 3.82 12.20 -9.27
C SER A 60 2.83 11.05 -9.08
N LEU A 61 3.29 9.98 -8.44
CA LEU A 61 2.50 8.79 -8.18
C LEU A 61 1.36 9.15 -7.21
N GLU A 62 0.15 8.71 -7.51
CA GLU A 62 -1.02 8.99 -6.65
C GLU A 62 -1.31 7.83 -5.72
N LYS A 63 -1.10 6.60 -6.20
CA LYS A 63 -1.35 5.38 -5.45
C LYS A 63 -0.33 4.30 -5.80
N LEU A 64 0.13 3.57 -4.79
CA LEU A 64 0.91 2.35 -4.92
C LEU A 64 0.13 1.19 -4.30
N GLU A 65 -0.06 0.12 -5.04
CA GLU A 65 -0.59 -1.15 -4.55
C GLU A 65 0.56 -2.15 -4.40
N ILE A 66 0.70 -2.75 -3.23
CA ILE A 66 1.78 -3.68 -2.88
C ILE A 66 1.15 -5.04 -2.60
N ILE A 67 1.47 -6.02 -3.43
CA ILE A 67 0.96 -7.39 -3.31
C ILE A 67 1.98 -8.21 -2.52
N CYS A 68 1.70 -8.49 -1.25
CA CYS A 68 2.61 -9.24 -0.37
C CYS A 68 2.40 -10.77 -0.44
N GLY A 69 1.32 -11.23 -1.09
CA GLY A 69 0.93 -12.63 -1.15
C GLY A 69 0.24 -13.15 0.12
N LYS A 70 -0.58 -14.20 -0.03
CA LYS A 70 -1.43 -14.74 1.06
C LYS A 70 -0.66 -15.48 2.17
N GLY A 71 0.64 -15.72 2.03
CA GLY A 71 1.47 -16.39 3.05
C GLY A 71 1.13 -17.86 3.30
N LYS A 72 0.73 -18.62 2.27
CA LYS A 72 0.33 -20.04 2.41
C LYS A 72 1.48 -21.02 2.75
N HIS A 73 2.74 -20.60 2.66
CA HIS A 73 3.91 -21.50 2.72
C HIS A 73 4.92 -21.17 3.83
N SER A 74 4.63 -20.23 4.73
CA SER A 74 5.49 -19.93 5.87
C SER A 74 4.86 -20.49 7.14
N GLU A 75 5.57 -21.38 7.84
CA GLU A 75 5.18 -21.95 9.14
C GLU A 75 4.77 -20.88 10.18
N ASN A 76 5.31 -19.65 10.04
CA ASN A 76 5.06 -18.51 10.93
C ASN A 76 4.09 -17.44 10.37
N GLY A 77 3.29 -17.73 9.34
CA GLY A 77 2.33 -16.78 8.76
C GLY A 77 2.94 -15.77 7.77
N PRO A 78 2.19 -14.78 7.25
CA PRO A 78 2.64 -13.89 6.16
C PRO A 78 3.69 -12.87 6.64
N VAL A 79 4.96 -13.28 6.66
CA VAL A 79 6.10 -12.47 7.13
C VAL A 79 6.27 -11.17 6.34
N LEU A 80 6.02 -11.22 5.02
CA LEU A 80 6.21 -10.07 4.13
C LEU A 80 5.22 -8.93 4.44
N PHE A 81 3.95 -9.26 4.66
CA PHE A 81 2.94 -8.26 4.97
C PHE A 81 3.29 -7.45 6.22
N GLU A 82 3.59 -8.14 7.32
CA GLU A 82 3.95 -7.47 8.58
C GLU A 82 5.26 -6.68 8.45
N SER A 83 6.24 -7.22 7.71
CA SER A 83 7.49 -6.52 7.45
C SER A 83 7.28 -5.21 6.67
N VAL A 84 6.52 -5.25 5.57
CA VAL A 84 6.23 -4.07 4.75
C VAL A 84 5.36 -3.07 5.53
N LYS A 85 4.37 -3.55 6.28
CA LYS A 85 3.51 -2.72 7.12
C LYS A 85 4.32 -1.96 8.17
N ASN A 86 5.23 -2.62 8.88
CA ASN A 86 6.07 -1.98 9.88
C ASN A 86 7.06 -1.00 9.22
N PHE A 87 7.65 -1.37 8.10
CA PHE A 87 8.50 -0.48 7.32
C PHE A 87 7.78 0.81 6.90
N LEU A 88 6.53 0.73 6.42
CA LEU A 88 5.73 1.90 6.08
C LEU A 88 5.42 2.77 7.29
N LYS A 89 5.13 2.17 8.46
CA LYS A 89 4.91 2.94 9.71
C LYS A 89 6.15 3.75 10.12
N GLU A 90 7.34 3.23 9.86
CA GLU A 90 8.62 3.92 10.13
C GLU A 90 8.94 5.00 9.08
N ASN A 91 8.42 4.85 7.86
CA ASN A 91 8.73 5.70 6.69
C ASN A 91 7.54 6.60 6.27
N LYS A 92 6.76 7.10 7.22
CA LYS A 92 5.55 7.92 6.96
C LYS A 92 5.82 9.25 6.26
N ASN A 93 7.06 9.72 6.24
CA ASN A 93 7.45 10.96 5.57
C ASN A 93 7.38 10.89 4.02
N TYR A 94 7.26 9.68 3.45
CA TYR A 94 7.21 9.49 1.99
C TYR A 94 5.82 9.55 1.38
N PHE A 95 4.75 9.48 2.17
CA PHE A 95 3.38 9.35 1.69
C PHE A 95 2.38 9.96 2.69
N LYS A 96 1.11 10.14 2.31
CA LYS A 96 0.07 10.69 3.19
C LYS A 96 -0.50 9.65 4.15
N THR A 97 -0.90 8.50 3.61
CA THR A 97 -1.46 7.39 4.39
C THR A 97 -1.28 6.05 3.66
N PHE A 98 -1.50 4.95 4.36
CA PHE A 98 -1.60 3.63 3.75
C PHE A 98 -2.69 2.79 4.43
N THR A 99 -3.19 1.80 3.70
CA THR A 99 -4.27 0.90 4.11
C THR A 99 -4.00 -0.51 3.59
N PHE A 100 -4.82 -1.51 3.94
CA PHE A 100 -4.65 -2.87 3.46
C PHE A 100 -5.98 -3.64 3.38
N ASP A 101 -6.03 -4.67 2.53
CA ASP A 101 -7.22 -5.52 2.36
C ASP A 101 -7.10 -6.88 3.08
N LYS A 102 -8.17 -7.68 2.97
CA LYS A 102 -8.25 -9.06 3.47
C LYS A 102 -7.25 -10.04 2.85
N ASN A 103 -6.61 -9.66 1.74
CA ASN A 103 -5.63 -10.47 1.04
C ASN A 103 -4.18 -10.09 1.41
N ASN A 104 -4.00 -9.19 2.38
CA ASN A 104 -2.71 -8.63 2.76
C ASN A 104 -2.06 -7.79 1.65
N ASN A 105 -2.86 -7.24 0.74
CA ASN A 105 -2.39 -6.21 -0.17
C ASN A 105 -2.36 -4.87 0.58
N ILE A 106 -1.32 -4.08 0.37
CA ILE A 106 -1.15 -2.77 1.00
C ILE A 106 -1.32 -1.69 -0.05
N PHE A 107 -2.11 -0.66 0.26
CA PHE A 107 -2.32 0.49 -0.62
C PHE A 107 -1.71 1.74 0.04
N VAL A 108 -0.77 2.37 -0.64
CA VAL A 108 -0.10 3.60 -0.20
C VAL A 108 -0.59 4.76 -1.05
N TYR A 109 -0.91 5.88 -0.39
CA TYR A 109 -1.44 7.09 -1.00
C TYR A 109 -0.48 8.25 -0.74
N PHE A 110 -0.05 8.93 -1.80
CA PHE A 110 0.96 10.00 -1.75
C PHE A 110 0.34 11.40 -1.69
#